data_AF-A0AAE1MMH7-F1
#
_entry.id   AF-A0AAE1MMH7-F1
#
_cell.length_a   1.000
_cell.length_b   1.000
_cell.length_c   1.000
_cell.angle_alpha   90.00
_cell.angle_beta   90.00
_cell.angle_gamma   90.00
#
_symmetry.space_group_name_H-M   'P 1'
#
loop_
_entity.id
_entity.type
_entity.pdbx_description
1 polymer ?
#
loop_
_entity_poly.entity_id
_entity_poly.type
_entity_poly.pdbx_seq_one_letter_code
_entity_poly.pdbx_strand_id
1 'polypeptide(L)'
;MDTFSSSVSTLKVPSLPCTHRDVYHFKTAPCSSPKLPQQPHAHFFSSKPNFTPKTKPFSHKVFNSPVFSSSSSSTASSKNPIFYRNPATGYAAAVIDIAQNSDSLHQVQRDVQRLLGFLKNVNFEESAMARAVLEQGRFHKHLVVLVKMLLKKNKIGIVKQVLEEFERIYDELCGTQVVLVSSATKMEEDQLFGIAENVHKISGALKVKKLL
;
A
#
# COMPACT_ATOMS: atom_id res chain seq x y z
N MET A 1 -44.27 1.71 62.00
CA MET A 1 -43.56 2.86 61.40
C MET A 1 -42.54 2.28 60.45
N ASP A 2 -42.85 2.33 59.16
CA ASP A 2 -42.08 1.67 58.11
C ASP A 2 -40.92 2.56 57.64
N THR A 3 -39.75 1.95 57.55
CA THR A 3 -38.45 2.57 57.24
C THR A 3 -38.25 2.58 55.72
N PHE A 4 -38.36 3.75 55.09
CA PHE A 4 -37.91 3.92 53.70
C PHE A 4 -36.47 4.43 53.68
N SER A 5 -35.54 3.50 53.44
CA SER A 5 -34.13 3.78 53.20
C SER A 5 -33.94 4.15 51.72
N SER A 6 -33.58 5.40 51.44
CA SER A 6 -33.27 5.92 50.12
C SER A 6 -31.75 5.95 49.93
N SER A 7 -31.23 5.12 49.03
CA SER A 7 -29.83 5.13 48.61
C SER A 7 -29.65 6.08 47.42
N VAL A 8 -28.82 7.12 47.59
CA VAL A 8 -28.40 8.01 46.49
C VAL A 8 -26.95 7.64 46.12
N SER A 9 -26.76 7.02 44.96
CA SER A 9 -25.42 6.72 44.43
C SER A 9 -24.79 7.98 43.84
N THR A 10 -23.63 8.35 44.38
CA THR A 10 -22.75 9.41 43.86
C THR A 10 -21.84 8.84 42.78
N LEU A 11 -22.07 9.22 41.53
CA LEU A 11 -21.26 8.82 40.38
C LEU A 11 -20.04 9.76 40.30
N LYS A 12 -18.86 9.24 40.67
CA LYS A 12 -17.59 9.97 40.68
C LYS A 12 -16.87 9.75 39.34
N VAL A 13 -16.76 10.80 38.53
CA VAL A 13 -16.04 10.79 37.24
C VAL A 13 -14.56 11.11 37.48
N PRO A 14 -13.59 10.34 36.94
CA PRO A 14 -12.19 10.75 36.93
C PRO A 14 -11.92 11.79 35.84
N SER A 15 -11.30 12.90 36.22
CA SER A 15 -10.77 13.92 35.31
C SER A 15 -9.48 13.44 34.64
N LEU A 16 -9.41 13.55 33.31
CA LEU A 16 -8.19 13.36 32.54
C LEU A 16 -7.37 14.66 32.54
N PRO A 17 -6.06 14.63 32.86
CA PRO A 17 -5.17 15.73 32.55
C PRO A 17 -4.70 15.67 31.08
N CYS A 18 -4.93 16.77 30.38
CA CYS A 18 -4.31 17.11 29.11
C CYS A 18 -3.04 17.93 29.39
N THR A 19 -1.89 17.52 28.88
CA THR A 19 -0.65 18.32 28.76
C THR A 19 0.29 17.54 27.83
N HIS A 20 0.47 18.01 26.60
CA HIS A 20 1.53 18.91 26.13
C HIS A 20 2.66 18.14 25.45
N ARG A 21 2.88 18.48 24.18
CA ARG A 21 3.93 17.93 23.32
C ARG A 21 5.29 18.27 23.89
N ASP A 22 6.20 17.30 23.93
CA ASP A 22 7.63 17.58 23.84
C ASP A 22 8.37 16.53 23.03
N VAL A 23 9.30 17.06 22.24
CA VAL A 23 10.09 16.44 21.18
C VAL A 23 11.26 15.67 21.82
N TYR A 24 11.36 14.36 21.58
CA TYR A 24 12.55 13.59 21.96
C TYR A 24 13.68 13.82 20.96
N HIS A 25 14.65 14.63 21.37
CA HIS A 25 15.99 14.65 20.80
C HIS A 25 16.78 13.44 21.29
N PHE A 26 17.18 12.53 20.39
CA PHE A 26 18.18 11.51 20.70
C PHE A 26 19.57 12.15 20.70
N LYS A 27 20.18 12.15 21.88
CA LYS A 27 21.55 12.61 22.14
C LYS A 27 22.46 11.37 22.14
N THR A 28 23.31 11.26 21.12
CA THR A 28 24.35 10.24 20.98
C THR A 28 25.55 10.58 21.86
N ALA A 29 26.06 9.59 22.61
CA ALA A 29 27.31 9.67 23.37
C ALA A 29 28.51 9.13 22.54
N PRO A 30 29.75 9.53 22.84
CA PRO A 30 30.89 9.41 21.92
C PRO A 30 31.68 8.11 22.11
N CYS A 31 32.09 7.48 21.00
CA CYS A 31 33.07 6.39 20.99
C CYS A 31 34.39 6.87 20.38
N SER A 32 35.45 6.56 21.12
CA SER A 32 36.87 6.83 20.87
C SER A 32 37.42 6.17 19.60
N SER A 33 38.37 6.84 18.96
CA SER A 33 39.18 6.38 17.83
C SER A 33 40.51 5.74 18.28
N PRO A 34 41.19 5.00 17.37
CA PRO A 34 42.62 5.33 17.14
C PRO A 34 43.14 5.19 15.68
N LYS A 35 43.93 6.21 15.26
CA LYS A 35 45.18 6.25 14.39
C LYS A 35 45.12 5.69 12.94
N LEU A 36 45.76 6.18 11.85
CA LEU A 36 46.85 7.15 11.46
C LEU A 36 46.85 7.21 9.88
N PRO A 37 47.78 7.83 9.09
CA PRO A 37 48.53 9.11 9.11
C PRO A 37 48.36 10.03 7.84
N GLN A 38 48.60 11.34 8.07
CA GLN A 38 49.44 12.33 7.32
C GLN A 38 49.21 12.66 5.82
N GLN A 39 48.98 13.95 5.51
CA GLN A 39 49.96 14.85 4.83
C GLN A 39 49.48 16.34 4.79
N PRO A 40 50.34 17.35 4.47
CA PRO A 40 50.41 18.68 5.10
C PRO A 40 49.56 19.73 4.35
N HIS A 41 49.32 20.95 4.85
CA HIS A 41 50.18 22.13 4.65
C HIS A 41 49.66 23.35 5.45
N ALA A 42 50.62 24.07 6.09
CA ALA A 42 50.75 25.53 6.29
C ALA A 42 49.59 26.35 6.93
N HIS A 43 49.77 26.91 8.15
CA HIS A 43 50.15 28.33 8.45
C HIS A 43 49.04 29.36 8.09
N PHE A 44 48.65 30.40 8.84
CA PHE A 44 49.07 31.08 10.08
C PHE A 44 48.04 32.25 10.28
N PHE A 45 47.83 32.71 11.52
CA PHE A 45 47.23 34.01 11.97
C PHE A 45 45.76 34.35 11.60
N SER A 46 44.84 34.43 12.56
CA SER A 46 44.57 35.55 13.49
C SER A 46 44.26 36.90 12.81
N SER A 47 42.98 37.30 12.80
CA SER A 47 42.49 38.63 13.18
C SER A 47 40.94 38.67 13.20
N LYS A 48 40.36 39.10 14.33
CA LYS A 48 39.01 39.73 14.42
C LYS A 48 39.13 41.18 13.88
N PRO A 49 38.08 42.03 13.66
CA PRO A 49 36.71 41.99 14.22
C PRO A 49 35.55 42.58 13.33
N ASN A 50 34.37 42.68 13.94
CA ASN A 50 33.29 43.69 13.77
C ASN A 50 32.21 43.60 12.66
N PHE A 51 30.99 43.32 13.16
CA PHE A 51 29.69 43.97 12.94
C PHE A 51 29.58 45.07 11.86
N THR A 52 28.70 44.86 10.87
CA THR A 52 27.35 45.47 10.74
C THR A 52 26.68 45.03 9.42
N PRO A 53 25.33 45.07 9.31
CA PRO A 53 24.59 44.39 8.25
C PRO A 53 24.15 45.36 7.14
N LYS A 54 24.48 45.09 5.87
CA LYS A 54 23.79 45.69 4.71
C LYS A 54 23.78 44.77 3.48
N THR A 55 22.59 44.21 3.24
CA THR A 55 21.89 44.10 1.96
C THR A 55 22.70 44.03 0.66
N LYS A 56 22.65 42.85 0.01
CA LYS A 56 22.51 42.62 -1.45
C LYS A 56 22.21 41.12 -1.72
N PRO A 57 21.53 40.78 -2.84
CA PRO A 57 20.84 39.51 -3.02
C PRO A 57 21.80 38.37 -3.41
N PHE A 58 21.72 37.25 -2.69
CA PHE A 58 22.51 36.04 -2.99
C PHE A 58 21.73 35.18 -3.99
N SER A 59 22.24 35.13 -5.22
CA SER A 59 21.85 34.17 -6.25
C SER A 59 22.67 32.90 -6.04
N HIS A 60 22.14 31.88 -5.39
CA HIS A 60 22.80 30.56 -5.33
C HIS A 60 21.81 29.39 -5.34
N LYS A 61 21.88 28.68 -6.47
CA LYS A 61 21.89 27.21 -6.60
C LYS A 61 20.71 26.44 -6.02
N VAL A 62 19.86 26.03 -6.97
CA VAL A 62 19.02 24.83 -6.97
C VAL A 62 19.62 23.72 -6.11
N PHE A 63 18.91 23.35 -5.05
CA PHE A 63 19.17 22.12 -4.32
C PHE A 63 18.70 20.95 -5.19
N ASN A 64 19.65 20.30 -5.86
CA ASN A 64 19.45 18.96 -6.40
C ASN A 64 19.23 18.01 -5.20
N SER A 65 18.02 17.46 -5.09
CA SER A 65 17.79 16.26 -4.31
C SER A 65 18.50 15.07 -4.99
N PRO A 66 19.07 14.12 -4.23
CA PRO A 66 19.67 12.94 -4.82
C PRO A 66 18.55 12.05 -5.39
N VAL A 67 18.51 11.98 -6.71
CA VAL A 67 17.72 11.02 -7.48
C VAL A 67 18.29 9.64 -7.20
N PHE A 68 17.47 8.73 -6.67
CA PHE A 68 17.77 7.31 -6.64
C PHE A 68 17.79 6.79 -8.08
N SER A 69 18.98 6.57 -8.61
CA SER A 69 19.18 5.88 -9.89
C SER A 69 19.04 4.38 -9.66
N SER A 70 17.82 3.85 -9.87
CA SER A 70 17.62 2.43 -10.09
C SER A 70 17.82 2.13 -11.59
N SER A 71 18.96 1.53 -11.90
CA SER A 71 19.26 0.98 -13.22
C SER A 71 18.25 -0.12 -13.54
N SER A 72 17.24 0.19 -14.36
CA SER A 72 16.36 -0.80 -14.97
C SER A 72 16.75 -0.96 -16.43
N SER A 73 17.33 -2.12 -16.74
CA SER A 73 17.61 -2.57 -18.10
C SER A 73 16.31 -2.66 -18.90
N SER A 74 16.37 -2.08 -20.09
CA SER A 74 15.29 -1.92 -21.06
C SER A 74 14.78 -3.23 -21.66
N THR A 75 13.46 -3.44 -21.63
CA THR A 75 12.72 -4.01 -22.76
C THR A 75 11.60 -3.03 -23.13
N ALA A 76 11.61 -2.62 -24.39
CA ALA A 76 10.77 -1.55 -24.92
C ALA A 76 9.36 -2.07 -25.21
N SER A 77 8.36 -1.46 -24.57
CA SER A 77 7.01 -1.36 -25.08
C SER A 77 6.38 -0.07 -24.55
N SER A 78 5.97 0.78 -25.48
CA SER A 78 5.28 2.07 -25.36
C SER A 78 4.91 2.55 -23.95
N LYS A 79 5.76 3.38 -23.34
CA LYS A 79 5.45 4.10 -22.09
C LYS A 79 4.84 5.46 -22.42
N ASN A 80 3.53 5.49 -22.69
CA ASN A 80 2.78 6.69 -22.36
C ASN A 80 2.87 6.88 -20.83
N PRO A 81 3.20 8.06 -20.29
CA PRO A 81 3.08 8.29 -18.86
C PRO A 81 1.58 8.24 -18.56
N ILE A 82 1.06 7.12 -18.06
CA ILE A 82 -0.32 7.04 -17.56
C ILE A 82 -0.36 7.85 -16.28
N PHE A 83 -0.37 9.17 -16.43
CA PHE A 83 -0.56 10.15 -15.36
C PHE A 83 -2.05 10.32 -15.11
N TYR A 84 -2.72 9.20 -14.84
CA TYR A 84 -3.88 9.09 -13.97
C TYR A 84 -3.69 7.81 -13.18
N ARG A 85 -2.99 7.97 -12.05
CA ARG A 85 -2.72 6.98 -11.02
C ARG A 85 -4.05 6.43 -10.51
N ASN A 86 -4.57 5.38 -11.13
CA ASN A 86 -5.84 4.77 -10.78
C ASN A 86 -5.87 4.54 -9.25
N PRO A 87 -6.78 5.20 -8.50
CA PRO A 87 -6.82 5.05 -7.05
C PRO A 87 -7.05 3.59 -6.66
N ALA A 88 -7.70 2.79 -7.52
CA ALA A 88 -7.90 1.37 -7.31
C ALA A 88 -6.58 0.61 -7.19
N THR A 89 -5.61 0.90 -8.06
CA THR A 89 -4.26 0.30 -7.99
C THR A 89 -3.57 0.62 -6.67
N GLY A 90 -3.68 1.87 -6.20
CA GLY A 90 -3.08 2.29 -4.93
C GLY A 90 -3.71 1.59 -3.72
N TYR A 91 -5.05 1.46 -3.71
CA TYR A 91 -5.74 0.70 -2.66
C TYR A 91 -5.42 -0.79 -2.71
N ALA A 92 -5.36 -1.38 -3.91
CA ALA A 92 -5.02 -2.79 -4.10
C ALA A 92 -3.61 -3.09 -3.59
N ALA A 93 -2.62 -2.29 -3.99
CA ALA A 93 -1.24 -2.39 -3.51
C ALA A 93 -1.16 -2.30 -1.98
N ALA A 94 -1.88 -1.35 -1.37
CA ALA A 94 -1.91 -1.24 0.09
C ALA A 94 -2.47 -2.50 0.79
N VAL A 95 -3.50 -3.14 0.22
CA VAL A 95 -4.03 -4.39 0.79
C VAL A 95 -3.05 -5.55 0.59
N ILE A 96 -2.38 -5.63 -0.56
CA ILE A 96 -1.32 -6.61 -0.83
C ILE A 96 -0.19 -6.48 0.19
N ASP A 97 0.34 -5.27 0.39
CA ASP A 97 1.43 -4.98 1.31
C ASP A 97 1.07 -5.41 2.74
N ILE A 98 -0.12 -5.02 3.21
CA ILE A 98 -0.60 -5.37 4.56
C ILE A 98 -0.80 -6.89 4.68
N ALA A 99 -1.34 -7.55 3.64
CA ALA A 99 -1.63 -8.98 3.67
C ALA A 99 -0.37 -9.84 3.63
N GLN A 100 0.68 -9.40 2.92
CA GLN A 100 2.02 -10.01 2.93
C GLN A 100 2.67 -9.88 4.30
N ASN A 101 2.62 -8.69 4.90
CA ASN A 101 3.17 -8.45 6.24
C ASN A 101 2.45 -9.21 7.36
N SER A 102 1.26 -9.75 7.09
CA SER A 102 0.49 -10.56 8.04
C SER A 102 0.28 -12.00 7.59
N ASP A 103 1.10 -12.52 6.66
CA ASP A 103 1.06 -13.90 6.14
C ASP A 103 -0.34 -14.40 5.72
N SER A 104 -1.18 -13.47 5.27
CA SER A 104 -2.60 -13.69 4.99
C SER A 104 -2.94 -13.52 3.51
N LEU A 105 -1.94 -13.29 2.65
CA LEU A 105 -2.09 -12.96 1.24
C LEU A 105 -3.02 -13.94 0.50
N HIS A 106 -2.78 -15.24 0.65
CA HIS A 106 -3.61 -16.28 0.01
C HIS A 106 -5.03 -16.37 0.58
N GLN A 107 -5.22 -16.04 1.86
CA GLN A 107 -6.55 -16.00 2.45
C GLN A 107 -7.33 -14.78 1.93
N VAL A 108 -6.70 -13.61 1.90
CA VAL A 108 -7.27 -12.39 1.32
C VAL A 108 -7.62 -12.62 -0.14
N GLN A 109 -6.76 -13.29 -0.92
CA GLN A 109 -7.04 -13.56 -2.33
C GLN A 109 -8.29 -14.42 -2.53
N ARG A 110 -8.48 -15.47 -1.72
CA ARG A 110 -9.71 -16.29 -1.79
C ARG A 110 -10.95 -15.47 -1.48
N ASP A 111 -10.85 -14.56 -0.52
CA ASP A 111 -11.94 -13.67 -0.14
C ASP A 111 -12.22 -12.60 -1.21
N VAL A 112 -11.19 -12.08 -1.88
CA VAL A 112 -11.32 -11.18 -3.04
C VAL A 112 -12.03 -11.87 -4.18
N GLN A 113 -11.63 -13.10 -4.53
CA GLN A 113 -12.31 -13.90 -5.56
C GLN A 113 -13.78 -14.15 -5.23
N ARG A 114 -14.08 -14.48 -3.97
CA ARG A 114 -15.45 -14.67 -3.50
C ARG A 114 -16.26 -13.38 -3.63
N LEU A 115 -15.70 -12.24 -3.23
CA LEU A 115 -16.36 -10.94 -3.31
C LEU A 115 -16.59 -10.50 -4.76
N LEU A 116 -15.62 -10.71 -5.66
CA LEU A 116 -15.78 -10.50 -7.10
C LEU A 116 -16.87 -11.40 -7.69
N GLY A 117 -16.97 -12.65 -7.23
CA GLY A 117 -18.05 -13.56 -7.59
C GLY A 117 -19.43 -13.01 -7.23
N PHE A 118 -19.59 -12.48 -6.01
CA PHE A 118 -20.83 -11.81 -5.60
C PHE A 118 -21.16 -10.58 -6.45
N LEU A 119 -20.15 -9.78 -6.77
CA LEU A 119 -20.26 -8.57 -7.58
C LEU A 119 -20.68 -8.79 -9.04
N LYS A 120 -20.51 -10.00 -9.58
CA LYS A 120 -21.01 -10.35 -10.91
C LYS A 120 -22.52 -10.51 -10.94
N ASN A 121 -23.10 -10.94 -9.81
CA ASN A 121 -24.54 -11.23 -9.69
C ASN A 121 -25.32 -10.08 -9.05
N VAL A 122 -24.62 -9.16 -8.38
CA VAL A 122 -25.19 -8.13 -7.53
C VAL A 122 -24.43 -6.83 -7.73
N ASN A 123 -25.14 -5.73 -8.03
CA ASN A 123 -24.50 -4.43 -8.21
C ASN A 123 -24.42 -3.68 -6.87
N PHE A 124 -23.22 -3.25 -6.44
CA PHE A 124 -23.01 -2.52 -5.18
C PHE A 124 -23.40 -1.03 -5.24
N GLU A 125 -24.32 -0.65 -6.10
CA GLU A 125 -24.81 0.74 -6.18
C GLU A 125 -25.41 1.18 -4.82
N GLU A 126 -25.91 0.23 -4.04
CA GLU A 126 -26.47 0.49 -2.71
C GLU A 126 -25.49 0.13 -1.57
N SER A 127 -25.09 1.16 -0.81
CA SER A 127 -24.21 1.04 0.36
C SER A 127 -24.70 0.05 1.43
N ALA A 128 -26.03 -0.11 1.57
CA ALA A 128 -26.64 -1.07 2.50
C ALA A 128 -26.35 -2.52 2.10
N MET A 129 -26.45 -2.82 0.81
CA MET A 129 -26.19 -4.15 0.26
C MET A 129 -24.72 -4.54 0.41
N ALA A 130 -23.81 -3.60 0.16
CA ALA A 130 -22.37 -3.81 0.38
C ALA A 130 -22.05 -4.16 1.84
N ARG A 131 -22.74 -3.56 2.80
CA ARG A 131 -22.58 -3.89 4.23
C ARG A 131 -23.13 -5.28 4.55
N ALA A 132 -24.32 -5.61 4.07
CA ALA A 132 -24.95 -6.91 4.29
C ALA A 132 -24.07 -8.06 3.76
N VAL A 133 -23.53 -7.91 2.54
CA VAL A 133 -22.60 -8.90 1.97
C VAL A 133 -21.36 -9.04 2.84
N LEU A 134 -20.80 -7.93 3.32
CA LEU A 134 -19.58 -7.93 4.12
C LEU A 134 -19.77 -8.60 5.50
N GLU A 135 -20.95 -8.42 6.11
CA GLU A 135 -21.31 -9.04 7.40
C GLU A 135 -21.59 -10.53 7.27
N GLN A 136 -22.30 -10.95 6.21
CA GLN A 136 -22.63 -12.35 5.97
C GLN A 136 -21.44 -13.16 5.43
N GLY A 137 -20.59 -12.54 4.62
CA GLY A 137 -19.55 -13.23 3.85
C GLY A 137 -18.30 -13.64 4.64
N ARG A 138 -18.19 -13.26 5.92
CA ARG A 138 -17.08 -13.59 6.83
C ARG A 138 -15.70 -13.38 6.19
N PHE A 139 -15.52 -12.25 5.53
CA PHE A 139 -14.28 -11.90 4.82
C PHE A 139 -13.13 -11.55 5.77
N HIS A 140 -11.90 -11.66 5.28
CA HIS A 140 -10.70 -11.26 5.99
C HIS A 140 -10.75 -9.79 6.41
N LYS A 141 -10.22 -9.49 7.61
CA LYS A 141 -10.30 -8.16 8.24
C LYS A 141 -9.79 -7.03 7.34
N HIS A 142 -8.73 -7.27 6.57
CA HIS A 142 -8.14 -6.26 5.67
C HIS A 142 -9.11 -5.87 4.54
N LEU A 143 -9.81 -6.86 3.98
CA LEU A 143 -10.82 -6.64 2.95
C LEU A 143 -12.04 -5.92 3.53
N VAL A 144 -12.46 -6.32 4.73
CA VAL A 144 -13.57 -5.67 5.46
C VAL A 144 -13.27 -4.19 5.72
N VAL A 145 -12.05 -3.87 6.19
CA VAL A 145 -11.63 -2.50 6.45
C VAL A 145 -11.57 -1.67 5.17
N LEU A 146 -11.05 -2.23 4.07
CA LEU A 146 -11.01 -1.57 2.77
C LEU A 146 -12.42 -1.17 2.31
N VAL A 147 -13.35 -2.13 2.27
CA VAL A 147 -14.72 -1.88 1.76
C VAL A 147 -15.46 -0.90 2.67
N LYS A 148 -15.35 -1.04 4.01
CA LYS A 148 -15.94 -0.07 4.95
C LYS A 148 -15.39 1.33 4.78
N MET A 149 -14.08 1.48 4.54
CA MET A 149 -13.46 2.77 4.27
C MET A 149 -13.95 3.38 2.96
N LEU A 150 -14.08 2.58 1.90
CA LEU A 150 -14.59 3.05 0.60
C LEU A 150 -16.05 3.48 0.68
N LEU A 151 -16.88 2.74 1.41
CA LEU A 151 -18.27 3.12 1.71
C LEU A 151 -18.34 4.44 2.47
N LYS A 152 -17.52 4.62 3.52
CA LYS A 152 -17.46 5.86 4.30
C LYS A 152 -17.06 7.08 3.45
N LYS A 153 -16.23 6.86 2.42
CA LYS A 153 -15.75 7.91 1.51
C LYS A 153 -16.68 8.13 0.29
N ASN A 154 -17.83 7.45 0.23
CA ASN A 154 -18.71 7.43 -0.94
C ASN A 154 -18.00 7.02 -2.25
N LYS A 155 -17.07 6.07 -2.15
CA LYS A 155 -16.26 5.53 -3.26
C LYS A 155 -16.60 4.07 -3.55
N ILE A 156 -17.88 3.69 -3.46
CA ILE A 156 -18.33 2.31 -3.69
C ILE A 156 -18.15 1.89 -5.16
N GLY A 157 -18.30 2.84 -6.09
CA GLY A 157 -18.15 2.60 -7.53
C GLY A 157 -16.76 2.11 -7.96
N ILE A 158 -15.72 2.27 -7.14
CA ILE A 158 -14.37 1.75 -7.45
C ILE A 158 -14.07 0.40 -6.79
N VAL A 159 -14.98 -0.16 -5.97
CA VAL A 159 -14.69 -1.40 -5.23
C VAL A 159 -14.37 -2.54 -6.20
N LYS A 160 -15.18 -2.75 -7.23
CA LYS A 160 -14.93 -3.78 -8.26
C LYS A 160 -13.55 -3.61 -8.89
N GLN A 161 -13.20 -2.38 -9.26
CA GLN A 161 -11.91 -2.05 -9.86
C GLN A 161 -10.74 -2.32 -8.90
N VAL A 162 -10.90 -2.03 -7.59
CA VAL A 162 -9.86 -2.33 -6.58
C VAL A 162 -9.62 -3.84 -6.46
N LEU A 163 -10.68 -4.63 -6.50
CA LEU A 163 -10.58 -6.09 -6.41
C LEU A 163 -9.95 -6.70 -7.67
N GLU A 164 -10.27 -6.19 -8.85
CA GLU A 164 -9.64 -6.60 -10.11
C GLU A 164 -8.16 -6.23 -10.15
N GLU A 165 -7.80 -5.03 -9.70
CA GLU A 165 -6.40 -4.61 -9.54
C GLU A 165 -5.65 -5.48 -8.52
N PHE A 166 -6.30 -5.92 -7.45
CA PHE A 166 -5.73 -6.87 -6.50
C PHE A 166 -5.40 -8.20 -7.16
N GLU A 167 -6.34 -8.78 -7.93
CA GLU A 167 -6.09 -10.04 -8.66
C GLU A 167 -4.90 -9.89 -9.62
N ARG A 168 -4.83 -8.78 -10.35
CA ARG A 168 -3.71 -8.53 -11.28
C ARG A 168 -2.37 -8.52 -10.55
N ILE A 169 -2.27 -7.74 -9.46
CA ILE A 169 -1.01 -7.63 -8.68
C ILE A 169 -0.66 -8.98 -8.04
N TYR A 170 -1.66 -9.71 -7.54
CA TYR A 170 -1.44 -11.04 -6.98
C TYR A 170 -0.91 -12.04 -8.02
N ASP A 171 -1.50 -12.06 -9.22
CA ASP A 171 -1.08 -12.95 -10.31
C ASP A 171 0.37 -12.61 -10.73
N GLU A 172 0.73 -11.31 -10.82
CA GLU A 172 2.10 -10.85 -11.06
C GLU A 172 3.09 -11.34 -9.97
N LEU A 173 2.74 -11.20 -8.70
CA LEU A 173 3.56 -11.64 -7.57
C LEU A 173 3.79 -13.16 -7.55
N CYS A 174 2.79 -13.93 -7.98
CA CYS A 174 2.89 -15.39 -8.06
C CYS A 174 3.55 -15.88 -9.36
N GLY A 175 4.02 -14.97 -10.23
CA GLY A 175 4.54 -15.34 -11.56
C GLY A 175 3.48 -16.09 -12.40
N THR A 176 2.21 -15.76 -12.19
CA THR A 176 1.08 -16.35 -12.93
C THR A 176 0.87 -15.59 -14.22
N GLN A 177 1.09 -16.25 -15.35
CA GLN A 177 0.77 -15.72 -16.66
C GLN A 177 -0.70 -15.95 -16.98
N VAL A 178 -1.46 -14.88 -17.16
CA VAL A 178 -2.86 -14.94 -17.60
C VAL A 178 -2.89 -14.89 -19.13
N VAL A 179 -3.60 -15.83 -19.76
CA VAL A 179 -3.74 -15.92 -21.23
C VAL A 179 -5.22 -16.03 -21.61
N LEU A 180 -5.64 -15.22 -22.56
CA LEU A 180 -6.96 -15.30 -23.19
C LEU A 180 -6.93 -16.31 -24.34
N VAL A 181 -7.79 -17.32 -24.29
CA VAL A 181 -7.91 -18.32 -25.34
C VAL A 181 -9.29 -18.16 -25.99
N SER A 182 -9.33 -17.58 -27.18
CA SER A 182 -10.56 -17.39 -27.94
C SER A 182 -10.66 -18.44 -29.06
N SER A 183 -11.82 -19.09 -29.15
CA SER A 183 -12.15 -20.08 -30.18
C SER A 183 -13.60 -19.90 -30.63
N ALA A 184 -13.89 -20.19 -31.89
CA ALA A 184 -15.25 -20.16 -32.44
C ALA A 184 -16.15 -21.26 -31.85
N THR A 185 -15.56 -22.34 -31.34
CA THR A 185 -16.24 -23.47 -30.69
C THR A 185 -15.64 -23.74 -29.32
N LYS A 186 -16.43 -24.34 -28.43
CA LYS A 186 -15.97 -24.71 -27.09
C LYS A 186 -14.83 -25.74 -27.20
N MET A 187 -13.64 -25.36 -26.75
CA MET A 187 -12.47 -26.23 -26.74
C MET A 187 -12.57 -27.28 -25.63
N GLU A 188 -12.04 -28.46 -25.90
CA GLU A 188 -11.89 -29.52 -24.90
C GLU A 188 -10.79 -29.18 -23.88
N GLU A 189 -10.89 -29.74 -22.67
CA GLU A 189 -9.94 -29.49 -21.58
C GLU A 189 -8.51 -29.89 -21.97
N ASP A 190 -8.35 -30.98 -22.72
CA ASP A 190 -7.05 -31.46 -23.22
C ASP A 190 -6.39 -30.46 -24.17
N GLN A 191 -7.18 -29.85 -25.06
CA GLN A 191 -6.67 -28.82 -25.98
C GLN A 191 -6.23 -27.57 -25.21
N LEU A 192 -7.05 -27.15 -24.24
CA LEU A 192 -6.70 -26.04 -23.36
C LEU A 192 -5.46 -26.36 -22.51
N PHE A 193 -5.29 -27.60 -22.09
CA PHE A 193 -4.11 -28.05 -21.35
C PHE A 193 -2.86 -27.99 -22.21
N GLY A 194 -2.90 -28.50 -23.45
CA GLY A 194 -1.80 -28.40 -24.40
C GLY A 194 -1.38 -26.95 -24.69
N ILE A 195 -2.34 -26.02 -24.82
CA ILE A 195 -2.04 -24.59 -24.95
C ILE A 195 -1.32 -24.06 -23.72
N ALA A 196 -1.81 -24.38 -22.52
CA ALA A 196 -1.19 -23.92 -21.28
C ALA A 196 0.23 -24.46 -21.11
N GLU A 197 0.47 -25.72 -21.47
CA GLU A 197 1.81 -26.31 -21.43
C GLU A 197 2.76 -25.62 -22.42
N ASN A 198 2.27 -25.32 -23.62
CA ASN A 198 3.08 -24.61 -24.62
C ASN A 198 3.40 -23.18 -24.18
N VAL A 199 2.42 -22.45 -23.63
CA VAL A 199 2.64 -21.11 -23.04
C VAL A 199 3.64 -21.19 -21.90
N HIS A 200 3.53 -22.18 -21.02
CA HIS A 200 4.46 -22.38 -19.91
C HIS A 200 5.89 -22.60 -20.41
N LYS A 201 6.08 -23.49 -21.41
CA LYS A 201 7.38 -23.76 -22.04
C LYS A 201 8.00 -22.52 -22.70
N ILE A 202 7.20 -21.71 -23.38
CA ILE A 202 7.68 -20.52 -24.11
C ILE A 202 7.92 -19.34 -23.16
N SER A 203 7.01 -19.13 -22.20
CA SER A 203 7.03 -17.95 -21.32
C SER A 203 7.92 -18.13 -20.09
N GLY A 204 8.19 -19.37 -19.67
CA GLY A 204 8.87 -19.66 -18.39
C GLY A 204 8.07 -19.25 -17.15
N ALA A 205 6.77 -18.95 -17.30
CA ALA A 205 5.91 -18.50 -16.20
C ALA A 205 5.71 -19.60 -15.15
N LEU A 206 5.70 -19.28 -13.86
CA LEU A 206 5.54 -20.28 -12.79
C LEU A 206 4.17 -20.98 -12.82
N LYS A 207 3.14 -20.26 -13.27
CA LYS A 207 1.77 -20.77 -13.41
C LYS A 207 1.11 -20.14 -14.62
N VAL A 208 0.23 -20.87 -15.30
CA VAL A 208 -0.59 -20.32 -16.39
C VAL A 208 -2.07 -20.36 -16.00
N LYS A 209 -2.76 -19.22 -16.11
CA LYS A 209 -4.20 -19.06 -15.86
C LYS A 209 -4.89 -18.74 -17.19
N LYS A 210 -5.89 -19.54 -17.55
CA LYS A 210 -6.64 -19.40 -18.82
C LYS A 210 -7.92 -18.62 -18.59
N LEU A 211 -8.19 -17.64 -19.45
CA LEU A 211 -9.49 -16.95 -19.56
C LEU A 211 -10.20 -17.46 -20.82
N LEU A 212 -11.45 -17.87 -20.65
CA LEU A 212 -12.36 -18.33 -21.71
C LEU A 212 -13.43 -17.27 -21.99
#